data_AF-A0A382BHC5-F1
#
_entry.id   AF-A0A382BHC5-F1
#
_cell.length_a   1.000
_cell.length_b   1.000
_cell.length_c   1.000
_cell.angle_alpha   90.00
_cell.angle_beta   90.00
_cell.angle_gamma   90.00
#
_symmetry.space_group_name_H-M   'P 1'
#
loop_
_entity.id
_entity.type
_entity.pdbx_description
1 polymer ?
#
loop_
_entity_poly.entity_id
_entity_poly.type
_entity_poly.pdbx_seq_one_letter_code
_entity_poly.pdbx_strand_id
1 'polypeptide(L)'
;MNSRGYTVTSIAIAFMAVTLLSVPGFGGNAYAAGAGMSLSADANYMSGTISISGETDRTYDPVIIKISNSNGIHAVDQLDASDGSYSTTLGVQDMDGS
;
A
#
# COMPACT_ATOMS: atom_id res chain seq x y z
N MET A 1 14.25 -46.88 -18.61
CA MET A 1 14.03 -45.67 -19.43
C MET A 1 12.67 -45.06 -19.07
N ASN A 2 12.60 -44.35 -17.96
CA ASN A 2 11.41 -43.67 -17.43
C ASN A 2 11.60 -42.13 -17.38
N SER A 3 12.61 -41.60 -18.09
CA SER A 3 12.98 -40.18 -18.12
C SER A 3 11.82 -39.27 -18.55
N ARG A 4 10.94 -39.75 -19.44
CA ARG A 4 9.82 -38.98 -19.99
C ARG A 4 8.81 -38.52 -18.93
N GLY A 5 8.63 -39.29 -17.86
CA GLY A 5 7.73 -38.91 -16.75
C GLY A 5 8.33 -37.80 -15.88
N TYR A 6 9.64 -37.89 -15.59
CA TYR A 6 10.33 -36.89 -14.80
C TYR A 6 10.48 -35.55 -15.53
N THR A 7 10.66 -35.57 -16.85
CA THR A 7 10.73 -34.34 -17.67
C THR A 7 9.41 -33.57 -17.67
N VAL A 8 8.26 -34.26 -17.74
CA VAL A 8 6.95 -33.58 -17.72
C VAL A 8 6.66 -33.01 -16.34
N THR A 9 6.98 -33.75 -15.27
CA THR A 9 6.82 -33.26 -13.89
C THR A 9 7.72 -32.07 -13.59
N SER A 10 8.99 -32.07 -14.03
CA SER A 10 9.89 -30.94 -13.81
C SER A 10 9.49 -29.69 -14.59
N ILE A 11 8.98 -29.85 -15.81
CA ILE A 11 8.43 -28.75 -16.61
C ILE A 11 7.19 -28.16 -15.93
N ALA A 12 6.27 -29.00 -15.44
CA ALA A 12 5.08 -28.54 -14.73
C ALA A 12 5.42 -27.75 -13.45
N ILE A 13 6.41 -28.20 -12.68
CA ILE A 13 6.90 -27.48 -11.50
C ILE A 13 7.54 -26.15 -11.90
N ALA A 14 8.33 -26.12 -12.97
CA ALA A 14 8.96 -24.88 -13.46
C ALA A 14 7.92 -23.86 -13.93
N PHE A 15 6.88 -24.28 -14.66
CA PHE A 15 5.77 -23.41 -15.06
C PHE A 15 4.94 -22.93 -13.86
N MET A 16 4.65 -23.81 -12.90
CA MET A 16 3.96 -23.42 -11.66
C MET A 16 4.78 -22.39 -10.87
N ALA A 17 6.09 -22.60 -10.72
CA ALA A 17 6.98 -21.65 -10.07
C ALA A 17 7.02 -20.30 -10.80
N VAL A 18 7.08 -20.31 -12.15
CA VAL A 18 7.04 -19.07 -12.94
C VAL A 18 5.74 -18.31 -12.71
N THR A 19 4.60 -19.02 -12.67
CA THR A 19 3.29 -18.38 -12.42
C THR A 19 3.18 -17.81 -11.01
N LEU A 20 3.82 -18.42 -10.01
CA LEU A 20 3.84 -17.90 -8.63
C LEU A 20 4.79 -16.69 -8.47
N LEU A 21 5.92 -16.69 -9.19
CA LEU A 21 6.89 -15.58 -9.21
C LEU A 21 6.44 -14.41 -10.09
N SER A 22 5.56 -14.66 -11.08
CA SER A 22 5.07 -13.66 -12.02
C SER A 22 3.72 -13.05 -11.63
N VAL A 23 3.18 -13.31 -10.44
CA VAL A 23 2.05 -12.53 -9.93
C VAL A 23 2.61 -11.20 -9.41
N PRO A 24 2.46 -10.07 -10.12
CA PRO A 24 2.70 -8.79 -9.49
C PRO A 24 1.72 -8.66 -8.31
N GLY A 25 2.27 -8.61 -7.09
CA GLY A 25 1.62 -8.07 -5.89
C GLY A 25 0.89 -9.02 -4.97
N PHE A 26 1.69 -9.80 -4.22
CA PHE A 26 1.37 -10.12 -2.83
C PHE A 26 1.75 -9.00 -1.83
N GLY A 27 2.00 -7.78 -2.33
CA GLY A 27 1.92 -6.55 -1.53
C GLY A 27 0.72 -5.75 -2.01
N GLY A 28 0.00 -5.07 -1.12
CA GLY A 28 -1.29 -4.38 -1.36
C GLY A 28 -1.35 -3.34 -2.49
N ASN A 29 -0.31 -3.28 -3.32
CA ASN A 29 -0.07 -2.31 -4.37
C ASN A 29 -0.54 -2.79 -5.76
N ALA A 30 -0.74 -4.09 -5.99
CA ALA A 30 -1.11 -4.59 -7.34
C ALA A 30 -2.58 -4.42 -7.72
N TYR A 31 -3.47 -4.26 -6.75
CA TYR A 31 -4.89 -4.00 -7.04
C TYR A 31 -5.17 -2.52 -7.33
N ALA A 32 -4.21 -1.63 -7.11
CA ALA A 32 -4.36 -0.19 -7.34
C ALA A 32 -3.76 0.29 -8.67
N ALA A 33 -3.08 -0.58 -9.44
CA ALA A 33 -2.37 -0.20 -10.67
C ALA A 33 -3.28 0.11 -11.88
N GLY A 34 -4.57 0.39 -11.67
CA GLY A 34 -5.51 0.72 -12.75
C GLY A 34 -6.92 1.14 -12.30
N ALA A 35 -7.28 0.93 -11.04
CA ALA A 35 -8.49 1.45 -10.40
C ALA A 35 -8.30 1.44 -8.87
N GLY A 36 -8.84 2.44 -8.17
CA GLY A 36 -8.84 2.53 -6.71
C GLY A 36 -7.82 3.52 -6.12
N MET A 37 -7.33 3.20 -4.93
CA MET A 37 -6.47 4.07 -4.12
C MET A 37 -5.27 3.28 -3.59
N SER A 38 -4.08 3.86 -3.67
CA SER A 38 -2.88 3.39 -2.98
C SER A 38 -2.60 4.29 -1.78
N LEU A 39 -1.95 3.75 -0.74
CA LEU A 39 -1.59 4.47 0.47
C LEU A 39 -0.23 3.97 0.97
N SER A 40 0.69 4.91 1.21
CA SER A 40 1.95 4.71 1.90
C SER A 40 2.00 5.66 3.09
N ALA A 41 2.37 5.14 4.25
CA ALA A 41 2.51 5.92 5.47
C ALA A 41 3.86 5.61 6.12
N ASP A 42 4.64 6.66 6.35
CA ASP A 42 5.92 6.60 7.05
C ASP A 42 5.84 7.43 8.34
N ALA A 43 5.98 6.75 9.47
CA ALA A 43 5.86 7.36 10.79
C ALA A 43 7.24 7.51 11.42
N ASN A 44 7.59 8.73 11.79
CA ASN A 44 8.84 9.03 12.49
C ASN A 44 8.54 9.44 13.94
N TYR A 45 8.90 8.56 14.87
CA TYR A 45 8.73 8.79 16.31
C TYR A 45 9.53 10.00 16.81
N MET A 46 10.73 10.23 16.29
CA MET A 46 11.61 11.31 16.77
C MET A 46 11.10 12.69 16.36
N SER A 47 10.48 12.81 15.18
CA SER A 47 9.86 14.05 14.74
C SER A 47 8.39 14.14 15.12
N GLY A 48 7.78 13.10 15.68
CA GLY A 48 6.36 13.06 16.02
C GLY A 48 5.47 13.32 14.81
N THR A 49 5.83 12.81 13.63
CA THR A 49 5.10 13.05 12.37
C THR A 49 4.81 11.78 11.61
N ILE A 50 3.70 11.77 10.87
CA ILE A 50 3.38 10.71 9.90
C ILE A 50 3.25 11.34 8.52
N SER A 51 4.14 10.94 7.62
CA SER A 51 4.13 11.32 6.21
C SER A 51 3.28 10.33 5.44
N ILE A 52 2.29 10.81 4.71
CA ILE A 52 1.28 9.98 4.05
C ILE A 52 1.24 10.40 2.59
N SER A 53 1.30 9.42 1.69
CA SER A 53 1.19 9.66 0.25
C SER A 53 0.50 8.51 -0.46
N GLY A 54 0.00 8.78 -1.66
CA GLY A 54 -0.61 7.76 -2.48
C GLY A 54 -1.17 8.31 -3.78
N GLU A 55 -1.81 7.41 -4.53
CA GLU A 55 -2.50 7.68 -5.78
C GLU A 55 -3.97 7.31 -5.64
N THR A 56 -4.86 8.01 -6.32
CA THR A 56 -6.28 7.68 -6.41
C THR A 56 -6.84 7.99 -7.80
N ASP A 57 -7.74 7.13 -8.27
CA ASP A 57 -8.54 7.39 -9.48
C ASP A 57 -9.71 8.36 -9.24
N ARG A 58 -9.94 8.78 -8.00
CA ARG A 58 -11.00 9.72 -7.58
C ARG A 58 -10.50 11.15 -7.51
N THR A 59 -10.03 11.70 -8.63
CA THR A 59 -9.46 13.06 -8.69
C THR A 59 -10.45 14.21 -8.44
N TYR A 60 -11.75 13.92 -8.41
CA TYR A 60 -12.82 14.90 -8.15
C TYR A 60 -13.42 14.78 -6.75
N ASP A 61 -13.02 13.77 -5.98
CA ASP A 61 -13.45 13.59 -4.60
C ASP A 61 -12.27 13.89 -3.66
N PRO A 62 -12.50 14.57 -2.52
CA PRO A 62 -11.44 14.80 -1.56
C PRO A 62 -10.99 13.50 -0.91
N VAL A 63 -9.69 13.37 -0.70
CA VAL A 63 -9.09 12.31 0.11
C VAL A 63 -9.14 12.75 1.57
N ILE A 64 -9.68 11.88 2.43
CA ILE A 64 -9.79 12.14 3.88
C ILE A 64 -8.85 11.20 4.61
N ILE A 65 -7.94 11.80 5.39
CA ILE A 65 -6.97 11.08 6.19
C ILE A 65 -7.36 11.21 7.66
N LYS A 66 -7.44 10.08 8.35
CA LYS A 66 -7.74 10.02 9.79
C LYS A 66 -6.70 9.16 10.49
N ILE A 67 -5.99 9.74 11.45
CA ILE A 67 -5.05 9.05 12.32
C ILE A 67 -5.74 8.80 13.66
N SER A 68 -5.85 7.52 14.05
CA SER A 68 -6.52 7.10 15.28
C SER A 68 -5.89 5.83 15.85
N ASN A 69 -6.08 5.60 17.16
CA ASN A 69 -5.75 4.34 17.84
C ASN A 69 -6.91 3.91 18.78
N SER A 70 -6.67 2.95 19.67
CA SER A 70 -7.66 2.49 20.65
C SER A 70 -8.14 3.58 21.63
N ASN A 71 -7.39 4.68 21.77
CA ASN A 71 -7.65 5.76 22.73
C ASN A 71 -8.40 6.94 22.10
N GLY A 72 -8.48 7.03 20.76
CA GLY A 72 -9.19 8.13 20.09
C GLY A 72 -8.64 8.50 18.72
N ILE A 73 -9.13 9.64 18.21
CA ILE A 73 -8.68 10.30 16.98
C ILE A 73 -7.65 11.35 17.36
N HIS A 74 -6.54 11.40 16.65
CA HIS A 74 -5.41 12.26 16.98
C HIS A 74 -5.09 13.28 15.89
N ALA A 75 -5.42 12.98 14.63
CA ALA A 75 -5.33 13.94 13.54
C ALA A 75 -6.33 13.60 12.44
N VAL A 76 -6.83 14.63 11.77
CA VAL A 76 -7.66 14.53 10.58
C VAL A 76 -7.17 15.57 9.57
N ASP A 77 -7.08 15.16 8.32
CA ASP A 77 -6.73 16.05 7.21
C ASP A 77 -7.59 15.72 5.99
N GLN A 78 -7.74 16.72 5.13
CA GLN A 78 -8.45 16.62 3.87
C GLN A 78 -7.60 17.24 2.78
N LEU A 79 -7.36 16.47 1.73
CA LEU A 79 -6.58 16.91 0.59
C LEU A 79 -7.25 16.52 -0.72
N ASP A 80 -7.10 17.39 -1.71
CA ASP A 80 -7.49 17.10 -3.08
C ASP A 80 -6.36 16.32 -3.78
N ALA A 81 -6.72 15.34 -4.59
CA ALA A 81 -5.75 14.60 -5.40
C ALA A 81 -5.41 15.40 -6.68
N SER A 82 -4.14 15.78 -6.82
CA SER A 82 -3.63 16.48 -8.01
C SER A 82 -3.06 15.46 -9.00
N ASP A 83 -3.66 15.36 -10.19
CA ASP A 83 -3.27 14.38 -11.22
C ASP A 83 -3.29 12.91 -10.75
N GLY A 84 -4.10 12.62 -9.72
CA GLY A 84 -4.19 11.31 -9.07
C GLY A 84 -3.38 11.21 -7.78
N SER A 85 -2.35 12.05 -7.61
CA SER A 85 -1.45 11.98 -6.46
C SER A 85 -1.95 12.82 -5.28
N TYR A 86 -1.72 12.33 -4.06
CA TYR A 86 -1.92 13.10 -2.83
C TYR A 86 -0.77 12.86 -1.84
N SER A 87 -0.48 13.88 -1.03
CA SER A 87 0.56 13.79 0.00
C SER A 87 0.32 14.81 1.12
N THR A 88 0.50 14.39 2.37
CA THR A 88 0.50 15.27 3.56
C THR A 88 1.50 14.77 4.59
N THR A 89 1.88 15.65 5.51
CA THR A 89 2.62 15.28 6.71
C THR A 89 1.86 15.81 7.90
N LEU A 90 1.39 14.89 8.74
CA LEU A 90 0.61 15.26 9.91
C LEU A 90 1.48 15.18 11.16
N GLY A 91 1.55 16.30 11.86
CA GLY A 91 2.12 16.39 13.20
C GLY A 91 1.23 15.64 14.18
N VAL A 92 1.82 14.65 14.82
CA VAL A 92 1.24 13.83 15.88
C VAL A 92 1.75 14.31 17.25
N GLN A 93 2.15 15.59 17.33
CA GLN A 93 2.90 16.22 18.43
C GLN A 93 2.14 16.25 19.78
N ASP A 94 0.88 15.81 19.81
CA ASP A 94 0.04 15.73 21.01
C ASP A 94 -0.23 14.27 21.45
N MET A 95 0.47 13.26 20.90
CA MET A 95 0.24 11.83 21.24
C MET A 95 1.17 11.25 22.31
N ASP A 96 2.18 11.99 22.74
CA ASP A 96 2.97 11.72 23.94
C ASP A 96 2.11 12.12 25.13
N GLY A 97 1.31 11.16 25.62
CA GLY A 97 0.48 11.32 26.82
C GLY A 97 1.30 11.64 28.07
N SER A 98 1.78 12.87 28.18
CA SER A 98 2.35 13.52 29.35
C SER A 98 1.57 14.80 29.67
#